data_AF-A0A7X7MY17-F1
#
_entry.id   AF-A0A7X7MY17-F1
#
_cell.length_a   1.000
_cell.length_b   1.000
_cell.length_c   1.000
_cell.angle_alpha   90.00
_cell.angle_beta   90.00
_cell.angle_gamma   90.00
#
_symmetry.space_group_name_H-M   'P 1'
#
loop_
_entity.id
_entity.type
_entity.pdbx_description
1 polymer ?
#
loop_
_entity_poly.entity_id
_entity_poly.type
_entity_poly.pdbx_seq_one_letter_code
_entity_poly.pdbx_strand_id
1 'polypeptide(L)'
;MQNQVTFSDLSAHLYELIKSESYSKSTAKDMSFILKAFSTYMTENGLEEYTPEIGELLIRYCEQDLHVCPSRVSRAKNIVGKLNRLLQGMDGREALWTYKSVIVELPDDLMKSLDAYTACCEDNGNRQTTLRYKRWICGRFLKRLADLGCKKTDEITGKLVQSAFLSLGYTRYWERIGPFLRFLFENGRLEHNYSKLIPHRNKHMPQPTVYSPEEIAIIESTMDRNTPA
;
A
#
# COMPACT_ATOMS: atom_id res chain seq x y z
N MET A 1 15.65 8.49 -29.53
CA MET A 1 14.66 7.49 -29.97
C MET A 1 13.97 6.97 -28.73
N GLN A 2 12.73 7.40 -28.49
CA GLN A 2 11.90 6.79 -27.44
C GLN A 2 11.55 5.38 -27.92
N ASN A 3 11.93 4.35 -27.16
CA ASN A 3 11.39 3.01 -27.40
C ASN A 3 9.87 3.11 -27.22
N GLN A 4 9.12 3.00 -28.31
CA GLN A 4 7.67 2.79 -28.25
C GLN A 4 7.47 1.48 -27.49
N VAL A 5 6.96 1.56 -26.26
CA VAL A 5 6.66 0.38 -25.46
C VAL A 5 5.24 -0.04 -25.76
N THR A 6 5.07 -1.23 -26.33
CA THR A 6 3.74 -1.75 -26.64
C THR A 6 3.00 -2.11 -25.36
N PHE A 7 1.67 -2.11 -25.40
CA PHE A 7 0.87 -2.61 -24.29
C PHE A 7 1.17 -4.08 -23.98
N SER A 8 1.44 -4.87 -25.01
CA SER A 8 1.81 -6.28 -24.88
C SER A 8 3.05 -6.45 -24.02
N ASP A 9 4.10 -5.68 -24.28
CA ASP A 9 5.35 -5.72 -23.53
C ASP A 9 5.14 -5.30 -22.07
N LEU A 10 4.42 -4.19 -21.83
CA LEU A 10 4.13 -3.72 -20.48
C LEU A 10 3.29 -4.73 -19.68
N SER A 11 2.29 -5.34 -20.32
CA SER A 11 1.41 -6.31 -19.71
C SER A 11 2.16 -7.61 -19.35
N ALA A 12 2.98 -8.12 -20.28
CA ALA A 12 3.81 -9.30 -20.04
C ALA A 12 4.82 -9.06 -18.91
N HIS A 13 5.47 -7.89 -18.92
CA HIS A 13 6.43 -7.54 -17.89
C HIS A 13 5.77 -7.38 -16.52
N LEU A 14 4.61 -6.72 -16.45
CA LEU A 14 3.83 -6.62 -15.21
C LEU A 14 3.40 -7.99 -14.69
N TYR A 15 3.06 -8.93 -15.58
CA TYR A 15 2.71 -10.29 -15.21
C TYR A 15 3.87 -11.02 -14.52
N GLU A 16 5.08 -10.93 -15.09
CA GLU A 16 6.28 -11.54 -14.50
C GLU A 16 6.65 -10.91 -13.15
N LEU A 17 6.49 -9.58 -13.01
CA LEU A 17 6.68 -8.90 -11.72
C LEU A 17 5.69 -9.37 -10.65
N ILE A 18 4.42 -9.58 -11.00
CA ILE A 18 3.42 -10.10 -10.05
C ILE A 18 3.78 -11.51 -9.58
N LYS A 19 4.30 -12.33 -10.50
CA LYS A 19 4.70 -13.72 -10.23
C LYS A 19 5.94 -13.79 -9.34
N SER A 20 6.96 -12.97 -9.62
CA SER A 20 8.21 -12.94 -8.85
C SER A 20 7.99 -12.44 -7.42
N GLU A 21 7.08 -11.48 -7.21
CA GLU A 21 6.80 -10.90 -5.89
C GLU A 21 5.80 -11.73 -5.04
N SER A 22 5.54 -12.97 -5.43
CA SER A 22 4.78 -13.96 -4.63
C SER A 22 3.42 -13.44 -4.16
N TYR A 23 2.69 -12.74 -5.04
CA TYR A 23 1.32 -12.32 -4.77
C TYR A 23 0.44 -13.52 -4.43
N SER A 24 -0.56 -13.33 -3.57
CA SER A 24 -1.48 -14.42 -3.24
C SER A 24 -2.16 -14.97 -4.50
N LYS A 25 -2.40 -16.28 -4.55
CA LYS A 25 -3.02 -16.94 -5.72
C LYS A 25 -4.31 -16.26 -6.16
N SER A 26 -5.14 -15.83 -5.20
CA SER A 26 -6.37 -15.08 -5.47
C SER A 26 -6.11 -13.72 -6.10
N THR A 27 -5.14 -12.96 -5.58
CA THR A 27 -4.77 -11.65 -6.12
C THR A 27 -4.20 -11.78 -7.53
N ALA A 28 -3.27 -12.71 -7.75
CA ALA A 28 -2.69 -12.97 -9.06
C ALA A 28 -3.77 -13.35 -10.09
N LYS A 29 -4.68 -14.28 -9.75
CA LYS A 29 -5.77 -14.71 -10.64
C LYS A 29 -6.64 -13.56 -11.11
N ASP A 30 -7.10 -12.71 -10.20
CA ASP A 30 -7.94 -11.57 -10.54
C ASP A 30 -7.16 -10.48 -11.30
N MET A 31 -5.86 -10.30 -11.06
CA MET A 31 -5.05 -9.36 -11.86
C MET A 31 -4.86 -9.87 -13.29
N SER A 32 -4.59 -11.17 -13.45
CA SER A 32 -4.50 -11.83 -14.76
C SER A 32 -5.80 -11.73 -15.54
N PHE A 33 -6.95 -11.88 -14.86
CA PHE A 33 -8.25 -11.70 -15.48
C PHE A 33 -8.41 -10.29 -16.07
N ILE A 34 -8.05 -9.26 -15.31
CA ILE A 34 -8.17 -7.87 -15.78
C ILE A 34 -7.16 -7.55 -16.89
N LEU A 35 -5.91 -8.01 -16.77
CA LEU A 35 -4.91 -7.82 -17.82
C LEU A 35 -5.34 -8.46 -19.13
N LYS A 36 -5.93 -9.67 -19.07
CA LYS A 36 -6.49 -10.31 -20.25
C LYS A 36 -7.64 -9.51 -20.86
N ALA A 37 -8.54 -8.98 -20.03
CA ALA A 37 -9.63 -8.12 -20.51
C ALA A 37 -9.09 -6.85 -21.18
N PHE A 38 -8.03 -6.25 -20.64
CA PHE A 38 -7.35 -5.12 -21.28
C PHE A 38 -6.72 -5.49 -22.62
N SER A 39 -6.02 -6.64 -22.72
CA SER A 39 -5.47 -7.12 -23.99
C SER A 39 -6.55 -7.32 -25.04
N THR A 40 -7.71 -7.88 -24.66
CA THR A 40 -8.86 -8.04 -25.57
C THR A 40 -9.35 -6.69 -26.06
N TYR A 41 -9.59 -5.73 -25.15
CA TYR A 41 -10.01 -4.38 -25.52
C TYR A 41 -9.03 -3.69 -26.47
N MET A 42 -7.74 -3.77 -26.18
CA MET A 42 -6.68 -3.18 -27.03
C MET A 42 -6.71 -3.78 -28.44
N THR A 43 -6.85 -5.10 -28.55
CA THR A 43 -6.92 -5.82 -29.83
C THR A 43 -8.17 -5.45 -30.62
N GLU A 44 -9.34 -5.42 -29.97
CA GLU A 44 -10.62 -5.10 -30.63
C GLU A 44 -10.68 -3.66 -31.14
N ASN A 45 -9.95 -2.75 -30.50
CA ASN A 45 -9.89 -1.33 -30.89
C ASN A 45 -8.65 -0.97 -31.73
N GLY A 46 -7.82 -1.96 -32.10
CA GLY A 46 -6.61 -1.72 -32.91
C GLY A 46 -5.56 -0.85 -32.23
N LEU A 47 -5.48 -0.90 -30.89
CA LEU A 47 -4.54 -0.12 -30.08
C LEU A 47 -3.31 -0.99 -29.75
N GLU A 48 -2.14 -0.63 -30.26
CA GLU A 48 -0.88 -1.33 -29.95
C GLU A 48 -0.08 -0.63 -28.84
N GLU A 49 -0.07 0.71 -28.86
CA GLU A 49 0.65 1.53 -27.90
C GLU A 49 -0.17 1.77 -26.65
N TYR A 50 0.51 1.85 -25.51
CA TYR A 50 -0.10 2.21 -24.24
C TYR A 50 0.21 3.66 -23.87
N THR A 51 -0.81 4.40 -23.49
CA THR A 51 -0.67 5.72 -22.86
C THR A 51 -1.51 5.80 -21.58
N PRO A 52 -1.24 6.76 -20.68
CA PRO A 52 -2.08 6.98 -19.50
C PRO A 52 -3.56 7.24 -19.85
N GLU A 53 -3.84 7.90 -20.97
CA GLU A 53 -5.19 8.16 -21.47
C GLU A 53 -5.90 6.86 -21.86
N ILE A 54 -5.20 5.95 -22.53
CA ILE A 54 -5.70 4.59 -22.81
C ILE A 54 -5.95 3.84 -21.50
N GLY A 55 -5.09 4.01 -20.49
CA GLY A 55 -5.32 3.49 -19.15
C GLY A 55 -6.66 3.90 -18.55
N GLU A 56 -7.06 5.17 -18.68
CA GLU A 56 -8.36 5.64 -18.20
C GLU A 56 -9.53 5.04 -18.99
N LEU A 57 -9.38 4.85 -20.31
CA LEU A 57 -10.37 4.14 -21.13
C LEU A 57 -10.55 2.68 -20.68
N LEU A 58 -9.45 1.99 -20.40
CA LEU A 58 -9.47 0.61 -19.90
C LEU A 58 -10.17 0.48 -18.54
N ILE A 59 -10.03 1.46 -17.65
CA ILE A 59 -10.75 1.51 -16.37
C ILE A 59 -12.25 1.67 -16.62
N ARG A 60 -12.64 2.59 -17.52
CA ARG A 60 -14.05 2.81 -17.89
C ARG A 60 -14.66 1.56 -18.52
N TYR A 61 -13.94 0.90 -19.42
CA TYR A 61 -14.34 -0.37 -20.01
C TYR A 61 -14.66 -1.42 -18.93
N CYS A 62 -13.81 -1.56 -17.91
CA CYS A 62 -14.09 -2.47 -16.79
C CYS A 62 -15.37 -2.10 -16.03
N GLU A 63 -15.60 -0.81 -15.80
CA GLU A 63 -16.73 -0.30 -15.01
C GLU A 63 -18.05 -0.34 -15.77
N GLN A 64 -18.03 0.01 -17.06
CA GLN A 64 -19.21 0.32 -17.87
C GLN A 64 -19.59 -0.79 -18.84
N ASP A 65 -18.61 -1.51 -19.42
CA ASP A 65 -18.88 -2.50 -20.47
C ASP A 65 -18.73 -3.92 -19.94
N LEU A 66 -17.64 -4.20 -19.22
CA LEU A 66 -17.40 -5.51 -18.61
C LEU A 66 -18.23 -5.72 -17.32
N HIS A 67 -18.77 -4.63 -16.75
CA HIS A 67 -19.58 -4.60 -15.54
C HIS A 67 -19.00 -5.42 -14.37
N VAL A 68 -17.68 -5.31 -14.15
CA VAL A 68 -17.07 -6.02 -13.01
C VAL A 68 -17.43 -5.37 -11.69
N CYS A 69 -17.41 -6.15 -10.61
CA CYS A 69 -17.72 -5.65 -9.28
C CYS A 69 -16.73 -4.53 -8.83
N PRO A 70 -17.13 -3.65 -7.89
CA PRO A 70 -16.32 -2.49 -7.49
C PRO A 70 -14.90 -2.82 -7.02
N SER A 71 -14.71 -4.00 -6.40
CA SER A 71 -13.39 -4.47 -5.98
C SER A 71 -12.46 -4.78 -7.17
N ARG A 72 -13.00 -5.27 -8.28
CA ARG A 72 -12.27 -5.47 -9.54
C ARG A 72 -12.04 -4.17 -10.29
N VAL A 73 -12.97 -3.21 -10.26
CA VAL A 73 -12.72 -1.85 -10.77
C VAL A 73 -11.56 -1.19 -10.01
N SER A 74 -11.53 -1.32 -8.68
CA SER A 74 -10.39 -0.84 -7.86
C SER A 74 -9.07 -1.53 -8.24
N ARG A 75 -9.13 -2.83 -8.59
CA ARG A 75 -7.99 -3.58 -9.09
C ARG A 75 -7.53 -3.13 -10.48
N ALA A 76 -8.45 -2.80 -11.38
CA ALA A 76 -8.16 -2.24 -12.70
C ALA A 76 -7.43 -0.89 -12.57
N LYS A 77 -7.92 0.00 -11.71
CA LYS A 77 -7.24 1.25 -11.34
C LYS A 77 -5.82 1.00 -10.81
N ASN A 78 -5.65 -0.06 -10.02
CA ASN A 78 -4.34 -0.43 -9.51
C ASN A 78 -3.39 -0.88 -10.63
N ILE A 79 -3.87 -1.72 -11.55
CA ILE A 79 -3.09 -2.23 -12.69
C ILE A 79 -2.66 -1.10 -13.61
N VAL A 80 -3.58 -0.21 -14.00
CA VAL A 80 -3.27 0.99 -14.80
C VAL A 80 -2.20 1.84 -14.12
N GLY A 81 -2.33 2.06 -12.81
CA GLY A 81 -1.30 2.76 -12.06
C GLY A 81 0.07 2.08 -12.05
N LYS A 82 0.17 0.75 -12.21
CA LYS A 82 1.44 0.02 -12.36
C LYS A 82 1.99 0.14 -13.78
N LEU A 83 1.13 0.00 -14.80
CA LEU A 83 1.50 0.17 -16.21
C LEU A 83 2.07 1.57 -16.46
N ASN A 84 1.44 2.62 -15.91
CA ASN A 84 1.95 3.99 -15.99
C ASN A 84 3.35 4.14 -15.38
N ARG A 85 3.67 3.41 -14.29
CA ARG A 85 5.01 3.46 -13.69
C ARG A 85 6.04 2.72 -14.52
N LEU A 86 5.67 1.57 -15.08
CA LEU A 86 6.52 0.86 -16.04
C LEU A 86 6.82 1.73 -17.25
N LEU A 87 5.81 2.42 -17.79
CA LEU A 87 5.97 3.38 -18.89
C LEU A 87 6.91 4.55 -18.53
N GLN A 88 6.88 5.00 -17.27
CA GLN A 88 7.78 6.03 -16.74
C GLN A 88 9.21 5.52 -16.44
N GLY A 89 9.51 4.25 -16.73
CA GLY A 89 10.82 3.64 -16.51
C GLY A 89 11.07 3.12 -15.09
N MET A 90 10.07 3.11 -14.22
CA MET A 90 10.17 2.43 -12.91
C MET A 90 10.01 0.92 -13.11
N ASP A 91 10.78 0.11 -12.40
CA ASP A 91 10.73 -1.36 -12.53
C ASP A 91 10.90 -2.08 -11.17
N GLY A 92 10.59 -3.37 -11.10
CA GLY A 92 10.64 -4.18 -9.90
C GLY A 92 9.54 -3.78 -8.91
N ARG A 93 9.90 -3.66 -7.64
CA ARG A 93 8.96 -3.29 -6.57
C ARG A 93 8.36 -1.90 -6.77
N GLU A 94 9.21 -0.91 -7.05
CA GLU A 94 9.08 -0.07 -8.23
C GLU A 94 7.67 0.21 -8.78
N ALA A 95 7.48 -0.41 -9.93
CA ALA A 95 6.27 -0.46 -10.69
C ALA A 95 5.09 -1.04 -9.91
N LEU A 96 5.32 -2.05 -9.06
CA LEU A 96 4.27 -2.76 -8.33
C LEU A 96 3.66 -1.98 -7.17
N TRP A 97 4.09 -0.77 -6.89
CA TRP A 97 3.50 0.02 -5.83
C TRP A 97 2.08 0.49 -6.15
N THR A 98 1.43 1.15 -5.20
CA THR A 98 0.11 1.76 -5.43
C THR A 98 0.29 3.26 -5.53
N TYR A 99 -0.56 3.94 -6.31
CA TYR A 99 -0.49 5.37 -6.64
C TYR A 99 -0.33 6.28 -5.41
N LYS A 100 -0.64 5.75 -4.23
CA LYS A 100 -0.59 6.50 -2.98
C LYS A 100 0.81 6.85 -2.51
N SER A 101 1.90 6.22 -2.97
CA SER A 101 3.28 6.63 -2.61
C SER A 101 3.74 7.92 -3.32
N VAL A 102 2.85 8.92 -3.37
CA VAL A 102 3.16 10.27 -3.84
C VAL A 102 4.31 10.80 -2.98
N ILE A 103 5.32 11.37 -3.62
CA ILE A 103 6.36 12.13 -2.96
C ILE A 103 5.66 13.28 -2.24
N VAL A 104 5.64 13.22 -0.91
CA VAL A 104 4.99 14.26 -0.11
C VAL A 104 5.97 15.42 -0.03
N GLU A 105 5.63 16.55 -0.64
CA GLU A 105 6.38 17.80 -0.46
C GLU A 105 6.17 18.31 0.97
N LEU A 106 7.26 18.30 1.74
CA LEU A 106 7.31 18.71 3.14
C LEU A 106 8.34 19.82 3.33
N PRO A 107 8.14 20.72 4.31
CA PRO A 107 9.19 21.59 4.81
C PRO A 107 10.45 20.80 5.22
N ASP A 108 11.62 21.39 5.02
CA ASP A 108 12.92 20.73 5.21
C ASP A 108 13.07 20.05 6.58
N ASP A 109 12.62 20.70 7.65
CA ASP A 109 12.75 20.17 9.01
C ASP A 109 11.85 18.95 9.26
N LEU A 110 10.63 18.98 8.73
CA LEU A 110 9.71 17.84 8.77
C LEU A 110 10.23 16.68 7.90
N MET A 111 10.81 16.99 6.73
CA MET A 111 11.43 15.98 5.87
C MET A 111 12.62 15.31 6.56
N LYS A 112 13.54 16.09 7.15
CA LYS A 112 14.68 15.57 7.93
C LYS A 112 14.23 14.63 9.05
N SER A 113 13.13 14.98 9.72
CA SER A 113 12.57 14.16 10.80
C SER A 113 11.97 12.84 10.29
N LEU A 114 11.34 12.86 9.11
CA LEU A 114 10.84 11.67 8.44
C LEU A 114 11.98 10.75 7.96
N ASP A 115 13.04 11.34 7.42
CA ASP A 115 14.24 10.61 6.97
C ASP A 115 14.95 9.94 8.14
N ALA A 116 15.17 10.66 9.23
CA ALA A 116 15.76 10.11 10.46
C ALA A 116 14.96 8.93 11.02
N TYR A 117 13.62 9.02 11.03
CA TYR A 117 12.78 7.90 11.45
C TYR A 117 12.84 6.71 10.48
N THR A 118 12.93 6.99 9.17
CA THR A 118 13.03 5.93 8.16
C THR A 118 14.35 5.17 8.32
N ALA A 119 15.47 5.88 8.49
CA ALA A 119 16.78 5.28 8.76
C ALA A 119 16.77 4.46 10.05
N CYS A 120 16.24 5.01 11.15
CA CYS A 120 16.11 4.26 12.40
C CYS A 120 15.27 2.97 12.24
N CYS A 121 14.20 3.00 11.44
CA CYS A 121 13.43 1.78 11.17
C CYS A 121 14.22 0.77 10.33
N GLU A 122 15.06 1.24 9.40
CA GLU A 122 15.90 0.39 8.56
C GLU A 122 16.97 -0.31 9.40
N ASP A 123 17.65 0.42 10.28
CA ASP A 123 18.60 -0.11 11.26
C ASP A 123 17.97 -1.14 12.18
N ASN A 124 16.68 -0.97 12.51
CA ASN A 124 15.87 -1.92 13.29
C ASN A 124 15.40 -3.15 12.47
N GLY A 125 15.90 -3.34 11.24
CA GLY A 125 15.64 -4.53 10.42
C GLY A 125 14.25 -4.56 9.78
N ASN A 126 13.58 -3.42 9.61
CA ASN A 126 12.28 -3.40 8.94
C ASN A 126 12.44 -3.70 7.45
N ARG A 127 11.59 -4.60 6.92
CA ARG A 127 11.53 -4.88 5.47
C ARG A 127 11.23 -3.60 4.69
N GLN A 128 11.77 -3.48 3.48
CA GLN A 128 11.58 -2.30 2.61
C GLN A 128 10.11 -1.93 2.36
N THR A 129 9.22 -2.91 2.26
CA THR A 129 7.77 -2.68 2.13
C THR A 129 7.18 -2.01 3.38
N THR A 130 7.64 -2.41 4.56
CA THR A 130 7.25 -1.81 5.85
C THR A 130 7.80 -0.39 6.00
N LEU A 131 9.07 -0.17 5.60
CA LEU A 131 9.71 1.15 5.61
C LEU A 131 8.93 2.15 4.77
N ARG A 132 8.62 1.78 3.52
CA ARG A 132 7.80 2.61 2.62
C ARG A 132 6.42 2.91 3.17
N TYR A 133 5.75 1.92 3.75
CA TYR A 133 4.42 2.13 4.31
C TYR A 133 4.45 3.06 5.53
N LYS A 134 5.45 2.91 6.41
CA LYS A 134 5.70 3.83 7.52
C LYS A 134 5.98 5.23 7.01
N ARG A 135 6.92 5.39 6.07
CA ARG A 135 7.29 6.66 5.46
C ARG A 135 6.09 7.35 4.81
N TRP A 136 5.29 6.60 4.07
CA TRP A 136 4.08 7.12 3.42
C TRP A 136 3.06 7.66 4.41
N ILE A 137 2.70 6.89 5.44
CA ILE A 137 1.71 7.32 6.43
C ILE A 137 2.22 8.53 7.23
N CYS A 138 3.47 8.46 7.68
CA CYS A 138 4.07 9.55 8.47
C CYS A 138 4.25 10.81 7.61
N GLY A 139 4.64 10.67 6.35
CA GLY A 139 4.71 11.78 5.40
C GLY A 139 3.35 12.44 5.19
N ARG A 140 2.28 11.67 4.97
CA ARG A 140 0.92 12.24 4.88
C ARG A 140 0.49 12.96 6.15
N PHE A 141 0.83 12.42 7.31
CA PHE A 141 0.56 13.08 8.58
C PHE A 141 1.31 14.41 8.71
N LEU A 142 2.61 14.43 8.39
CA LEU A 142 3.42 15.65 8.38
C LEU A 142 2.91 16.67 7.36
N LYS A 143 2.38 16.23 6.21
CA LYS A 143 1.75 17.15 5.25
C LYS A 143 0.56 17.85 5.86
N ARG A 144 -0.28 17.13 6.62
CA ARG A 144 -1.41 17.72 7.34
C ARG A 144 -0.97 18.70 8.42
N LEU A 145 0.15 18.45 9.09
CA LEU A 145 0.75 19.44 9.99
C LEU A 145 1.22 20.69 9.23
N ALA A 146 1.88 20.50 8.09
CA ALA A 146 2.33 21.60 7.23
C ALA A 146 1.15 22.43 6.68
N ASP A 147 0.06 21.77 6.27
CA ASP A 147 -1.18 22.41 5.82
C ASP A 147 -1.83 23.26 6.95
N LEU A 148 -1.57 22.90 8.22
CA LEU A 148 -1.99 23.66 9.41
C LEU A 148 -0.98 24.75 9.83
N GLY A 149 0.06 24.99 9.04
CA GLY A 149 1.06 26.03 9.26
C GLY A 149 2.30 25.60 10.05
N CYS A 150 2.42 24.34 10.42
CA CYS A 150 3.59 23.82 11.15
C CYS A 150 4.75 23.51 10.19
N LYS A 151 5.86 24.22 10.32
CA LYS A 151 7.02 24.08 9.42
C LYS A 151 8.17 23.29 10.05
N LYS A 152 8.18 23.19 11.37
CA LYS A 152 9.25 22.54 12.14
C LYS A 152 8.68 21.59 13.18
N THR A 153 9.49 20.61 13.60
CA THR A 153 9.05 19.64 14.61
C THR A 153 8.89 20.23 15.99
N ASP A 154 9.63 21.27 16.34
CA ASP A 154 9.52 21.98 17.62
C ASP A 154 8.19 22.76 17.77
N GLU A 155 7.58 23.16 16.64
CA GLU A 155 6.27 23.82 16.60
C GLU A 155 5.08 22.85 16.78
N ILE A 156 5.34 21.53 16.80
CA ILE A 156 4.27 20.54 16.90
C ILE A 156 3.66 20.59 18.29
N THR A 157 2.36 20.88 18.36
CA THR A 157 1.57 20.87 19.59
C THR A 157 0.53 19.74 19.59
N GLY A 158 0.03 19.37 20.76
CA GLY A 158 -1.02 18.34 20.88
C GLY A 158 -2.28 18.65 20.08
N LYS A 159 -2.66 19.94 19.96
CA LYS A 159 -3.80 20.39 19.14
C LYS A 159 -3.54 20.11 17.66
N LEU A 160 -2.36 20.47 17.16
CA LEU A 160 -1.96 20.22 15.77
C LEU A 160 -1.93 18.72 15.46
N VAL A 161 -1.38 17.90 16.37
CA VAL A 161 -1.35 16.43 16.23
C VAL A 161 -2.75 15.85 16.08
N GLN A 162 -3.69 16.25 16.95
CA GLN A 162 -5.07 15.74 16.89
C GLN A 162 -5.78 16.19 15.61
N SER A 163 -5.70 17.48 15.26
CA SER A 163 -6.30 18.01 14.03
C SER A 163 -5.73 17.34 12.78
N ALA A 164 -4.41 17.20 12.69
CA ALA A 164 -3.75 16.53 11.57
C ALA A 164 -4.16 15.06 11.49
N PHE A 165 -4.18 14.34 12.61
CA PHE A 165 -4.57 12.93 12.64
C PHE A 165 -6.02 12.70 12.22
N LEU A 166 -6.97 13.48 12.75
CA LEU A 166 -8.39 13.36 12.40
C LEU A 166 -8.63 13.66 10.92
N SER A 167 -7.91 14.62 10.34
CA SER A 167 -8.00 14.96 8.91
C SER A 167 -7.58 13.82 7.97
N LEU A 168 -6.87 12.79 8.47
CA LEU A 168 -6.49 11.63 7.67
C LEU A 168 -7.65 10.67 7.42
N GLY A 169 -8.71 10.71 8.25
CA GLY A 169 -9.92 9.90 8.09
C GLY A 169 -9.75 8.38 8.32
N TYR A 170 -8.56 7.91 8.68
CA TYR A 170 -8.26 6.48 8.87
C TYR A 170 -7.65 6.21 10.25
N THR A 171 -8.49 5.74 11.18
CA THR A 171 -8.08 5.47 12.57
C THR A 171 -6.90 4.50 12.69
N ARG A 172 -6.81 3.46 11.85
CA ARG A 172 -5.71 2.46 11.89
C ARG A 172 -4.31 3.08 11.68
N TYR A 173 -4.20 4.30 11.16
CA TYR A 173 -2.90 4.97 11.01
C TYR A 173 -2.20 5.26 12.35
N TRP A 174 -2.94 5.18 13.47
CA TRP A 174 -2.34 5.27 14.81
C TRP A 174 -1.19 4.27 15.00
N GLU A 175 -1.27 3.05 14.41
CA GLU A 175 -0.25 2.00 14.52
C GLU A 175 1.12 2.38 13.92
N ARG A 176 1.17 3.48 13.18
CA ARG A 176 2.38 3.98 12.51
C ARG A 176 2.75 5.38 12.97
N ILE A 177 1.76 6.24 13.17
CA ILE A 177 1.95 7.62 13.64
C ILE A 177 2.34 7.64 15.12
N GLY A 178 1.76 6.77 15.96
CA GLY A 178 2.11 6.68 17.38
C GLY A 178 3.60 6.40 17.62
N PRO A 179 4.16 5.33 17.02
CA PRO A 179 5.60 5.06 17.09
C PRO A 179 6.48 6.17 16.52
N PHE A 180 6.03 6.85 15.46
CA PHE A 180 6.75 7.99 14.90
C PHE A 180 6.81 9.18 15.87
N LEU A 181 5.68 9.57 16.47
CA LEU A 181 5.64 10.62 17.49
C LEU A 181 6.48 10.27 18.72
N ARG A 182 6.48 9.00 19.11
CA ARG A 182 7.34 8.50 20.20
C ARG A 182 8.82 8.64 19.84
N PHE A 183 9.21 8.25 18.63
CA PHE A 183 10.58 8.43 18.13
C PHE A 183 11.01 9.89 18.15
N LEU A 184 10.16 10.81 17.67
CA LEU A 184 10.50 12.25 17.67
C LEU A 184 10.72 12.79 19.09
N PHE A 185 9.88 12.36 20.05
CA PHE A 185 10.05 12.72 21.46
C PHE A 185 11.34 12.15 22.06
N GLU A 186 11.61 10.85 21.84
CA GLU A 186 12.82 10.18 22.37
C GLU A 186 14.12 10.77 21.79
N ASN A 187 14.06 11.40 20.61
CA ASN A 187 15.18 12.10 19.98
C ASN A 187 15.18 13.62 20.24
N GLY A 188 14.40 14.10 21.21
CA GLY A 188 14.40 15.50 21.64
C GLY A 188 13.84 16.50 20.62
N ARG A 189 13.08 16.03 19.61
CA ARG A 189 12.47 16.89 18.57
C ARG A 189 11.08 17.41 18.95
N LEU A 190 10.48 16.84 19.99
CA LEU A 190 9.20 17.27 20.55
C LEU A 190 9.38 17.62 22.02
N GLU A 191 8.72 18.67 22.48
CA GLU A 191 8.69 19.05 23.90
C GLU A 191 7.95 18.00 24.76
N HIS A 192 6.90 17.40 24.20
CA HIS A 192 6.06 16.43 24.90
C HIS A 192 5.77 15.19 24.06
N ASN A 193 5.51 14.08 24.75
CA ASN A 193 5.17 12.83 24.10
C ASN A 193 3.69 12.80 23.68
N TYR A 194 3.43 13.16 22.43
CA TYR A 194 2.08 13.15 21.85
C TYR A 194 1.61 11.78 21.33
N SER A 195 2.42 10.73 21.43
CA SER A 195 2.06 9.40 20.89
C SER A 195 0.75 8.84 21.50
N LYS A 196 0.46 9.20 22.76
CA LYS A 196 -0.74 8.77 23.51
C LYS A 196 -1.99 9.61 23.24
N LEU A 197 -1.88 10.74 22.52
CA LEU A 197 -3.03 11.57 22.17
C LEU A 197 -3.88 10.96 21.04
N ILE A 198 -3.31 10.02 20.30
CA ILE A 198 -4.00 9.36 19.20
C ILE A 198 -4.79 8.17 19.77
N PRO A 199 -6.13 8.12 19.59
CA PRO A 199 -6.94 7.06 20.17
C PRO A 199 -6.53 5.70 19.61
N HIS A 200 -6.06 4.82 20.51
CA HIS A 200 -5.77 3.44 20.20
C HIS A 200 -7.09 2.72 19.87
N ARG A 201 -7.25 2.24 18.64
CA ARG A 201 -8.37 1.36 18.31
C ARG A 201 -7.97 -0.08 18.55
N ASN A 202 -8.59 -0.72 19.54
CA ASN A 202 -8.46 -2.16 19.75
C ASN A 202 -8.88 -2.89 18.47
N LYS A 203 -8.03 -3.77 17.97
CA LYS A 203 -8.41 -4.68 16.88
C LYS A 203 -9.50 -5.59 17.44
N HIS A 204 -10.61 -5.70 16.73
CA HIS A 204 -11.55 -6.79 16.97
C HIS A 204 -10.78 -8.09 16.72
N MET A 205 -10.38 -8.76 17.80
CA MET A 205 -9.84 -10.10 17.76
C MET A 205 -11.03 -11.03 17.98
N PRO A 206 -11.66 -11.56 16.91
CA PRO A 206 -12.60 -12.64 17.12
C PRO A 206 -11.81 -13.75 17.82
N GLN A 207 -12.34 -14.24 18.94
CA GLN A 207 -11.79 -15.45 19.55
C GLN A 207 -11.83 -16.54 18.46
N PRO A 208 -10.75 -17.30 18.24
CA PRO A 208 -10.80 -18.43 17.33
C PRO A 208 -11.95 -19.33 17.78
N THR A 209 -12.72 -19.85 16.82
CA THR A 209 -13.72 -20.88 17.11
C THR A 209 -12.96 -22.05 17.72
N VAL A 210 -13.25 -22.35 18.99
CA VAL A 210 -12.68 -23.53 19.65
C VAL A 210 -13.35 -24.75 19.02
N TYR A 211 -12.56 -25.74 18.63
CA TYR A 211 -13.11 -27.00 18.15
C TYR A 211 -13.97 -27.65 19.24
N SER A 212 -15.12 -28.17 18.88
CA SER A 212 -15.89 -29.02 19.79
C SER A 212 -15.13 -30.33 20.07
N PRO A 213 -15.41 -31.03 21.18
CA PRO A 213 -14.82 -32.35 21.44
C PRO A 213 -15.00 -33.33 20.27
N GLU A 214 -16.11 -33.24 19.55
CA GLU A 214 -16.42 -34.05 18.36
C GLU A 214 -15.52 -33.68 17.17
N GLU A 215 -15.31 -32.39 16.91
CA GLU A 215 -14.40 -31.93 15.86
C GLU A 215 -12.95 -32.36 16.16
N ILE A 216 -12.54 -32.30 17.43
CA ILE A 216 -11.22 -32.78 17.88
C ILE A 216 -11.11 -34.30 17.65
N ALA A 217 -12.12 -35.09 18.04
CA ALA A 217 -12.11 -36.54 17.85
C ALA A 217 -12.05 -36.96 16.38
N ILE A 218 -12.72 -36.22 15.48
CA ILE A 218 -12.61 -36.43 14.03
C ILE A 218 -11.17 -36.18 13.56
N ILE A 219 -10.55 -35.08 13.96
CA ILE A 219 -9.15 -34.78 13.60
C ILE A 219 -8.20 -35.86 14.13
N GLU A 220 -8.35 -36.25 15.40
CA GLU A 220 -7.50 -37.27 16.02
C GLU A 220 -7.62 -38.63 15.34
N SER A 221 -8.83 -39.03 14.93
CA SER A 221 -9.07 -40.31 14.24
C SER A 221 -8.57 -40.34 12.79
N THR A 222 -8.40 -39.17 12.16
CA THR A 222 -7.83 -39.09 10.79
C THR A 222 -6.31 -39.18 10.74
N MET A 223 -5.62 -39.06 11.88
CA MET A 223 -4.17 -39.22 11.94
C MET A 223 -3.81 -40.69 12.15
N ASP A 224 -3.29 -41.33 11.10
CA ASP A 224 -2.77 -42.69 11.20
C ASP A 224 -1.49 -42.71 12.05
N ARG A 225 -1.62 -43.22 13.27
CA ARG A 225 -0.49 -43.37 14.22
C ARG A 225 0.31 -44.65 13.99
N ASN A 226 -0.05 -45.46 12.99
CA ASN A 226 0.59 -46.76 12.74
C ASN A 226 1.76 -46.69 11.75
N THR A 227 2.06 -45.51 11.19
CA THR A 227 3.26 -45.32 10.37
C THR A 227 4.32 -44.60 11.22
N PRO A 228 5.45 -45.23 11.57
CA PRO A 228 6.54 -44.55 12.27
C PRO A 228 7.14 -43.44 11.38
N ALA A 229 7.63 -42.38 12.03
CA ALA A 229 8.29 -41.23 11.40
C ALA A 229 9.66 -41.59 10.80
#